data_AF-A0A1E5CWB7-F1
#
_entry.id   AF-A0A1E5CWB7-F1
#
_cell.length_a   1.000
_cell.length_b   1.000
_cell.length_c   1.000
_cell.angle_alpha   90.00
_cell.angle_beta   90.00
_cell.angle_gamma   90.00
#
_symmetry.space_group_name_H-M   'P 1'
#
loop_
_entity.id
_entity.type
_entity.pdbx_description
1 polymer ?
#
loop_
_entity_poly.entity_id
_entity_poly.type
_entity_poly.pdbx_seq_one_letter_code
_entity_poly.pdbx_strand_id
1 'polypeptide(L)'
;MKHWTEPNGIFLMHIPTHWQYRNPIVEGVEEENPYSFEPYEGSVGCFQISCYPDGKLPNGQRTAWTKKRMDDDEFCMHLYFCMYGDQALIGKFIYDKGLENDSRVVKQLSVVNDVLQSIIIVPSEERTLASSLEKYDRFIGSLGAANDLLYSAIDSGSFFEIVAISASVIDAYLRLSLVIKKQIENATNDIELKYIYQADNEKGLLESHIYQHAINAKIINQSLHGELKDLYLLRNRVIHRYVISNIKTIDLAMISGRYIEITEKVRLILNDLENQQTKEKFGLYGKMLGKASVTNKKAVDRLLADVTDKHAMKHLSKINT
;
A
#
# COMPACT_ATOMS: atom_id res chain seq x y z
N MET A 1 -10.61 -1.44 12.32
CA MET A 1 -9.77 -2.54 11.80
C MET A 1 -9.53 -2.30 10.32
N LYS A 2 -8.32 -2.54 9.84
CA LYS A 2 -7.93 -2.61 8.44
C LYS A 2 -7.57 -4.04 8.08
N HIS A 3 -7.59 -4.35 6.78
CA HIS A 3 -7.13 -5.65 6.29
C HIS A 3 -5.61 -5.66 6.22
N TRP A 4 -5.03 -6.81 6.47
CA TRP A 4 -3.65 -7.09 6.13
C TRP A 4 -3.60 -8.47 5.49
N THR A 5 -2.94 -8.55 4.36
CA THR A 5 -2.73 -9.79 3.62
C THR A 5 -1.26 -10.15 3.76
N GLU A 6 -0.99 -11.41 4.05
CA GLU A 6 0.38 -11.91 4.03
C GLU A 6 0.99 -11.71 2.62
N PRO A 7 2.28 -11.31 2.48
CA PRO A 7 2.86 -10.92 1.19
C PRO A 7 2.71 -11.94 0.05
N ASN A 8 2.66 -13.23 0.37
CA ASN A 8 2.45 -14.33 -0.58
C ASN A 8 0.97 -14.73 -0.75
N GLY A 9 0.06 -14.00 -0.10
CA GLY A 9 -1.38 -14.22 -0.16
C GLY A 9 -1.85 -15.45 0.61
N ILE A 10 -1.06 -15.98 1.56
CA ILE A 10 -1.38 -17.22 2.28
C ILE A 10 -2.58 -17.04 3.20
N PHE A 11 -2.63 -15.92 3.93
CA PHE A 11 -3.71 -15.62 4.84
C PHE A 11 -4.02 -14.12 4.88
N LEU A 12 -5.24 -13.84 5.36
CA LEU A 12 -5.78 -12.51 5.59
C LEU A 12 -6.05 -12.35 7.07
N MET A 13 -5.85 -11.15 7.61
CA MET A 13 -6.29 -10.82 8.97
C MET A 13 -6.76 -9.37 9.07
N HIS A 14 -7.55 -9.11 10.11
CA HIS A 14 -7.93 -7.76 10.48
C HIS A 14 -7.00 -7.26 11.60
N ILE A 15 -6.30 -6.17 11.36
CA ILE A 15 -5.49 -5.49 12.37
C ILE A 15 -6.10 -4.12 12.72
N PRO A 16 -5.84 -3.56 13.91
CA PRO A 16 -6.25 -2.19 14.21
C PRO A 16 -5.69 -1.18 13.21
N THR A 17 -6.47 -0.14 12.91
CA THR A 17 -6.03 0.93 11.98
C THR A 17 -4.85 1.74 12.52
N HIS A 18 -4.62 1.72 13.84
CA HIS A 18 -3.51 2.38 14.51
C HIS A 18 -2.29 1.48 14.74
N TRP A 19 -2.32 0.25 14.22
CA TRP A 19 -1.16 -0.64 14.19
C TRP A 19 -0.41 -0.50 12.87
N GLN A 20 0.91 -0.58 12.96
CA GLN A 20 1.87 -0.54 11.88
C GLN A 20 2.43 -1.94 11.64
N TYR A 21 2.58 -2.32 10.37
CA TYR A 21 3.37 -3.49 9.99
C TYR A 21 4.85 -3.09 9.90
N ARG A 22 5.72 -3.76 10.66
CA ARG A 22 7.07 -3.30 10.99
C ARG A 22 8.17 -3.81 10.06
N ASN A 23 8.03 -5.01 9.49
CA ASN A 23 9.11 -5.63 8.71
C ASN A 23 9.65 -4.72 7.59
N PRO A 24 8.80 -4.05 6.76
CA PRO A 24 9.30 -3.21 5.66
C PRO A 24 9.97 -1.90 6.11
N ILE A 25 9.93 -1.57 7.40
CA ILE A 25 10.39 -0.29 7.95
C ILE A 25 11.76 -0.43 8.61
N VAL A 26 12.11 -1.65 9.05
CA VAL A 26 13.39 -1.90 9.71
C VAL A 26 14.44 -2.18 8.64
N GLU A 27 15.44 -1.29 8.56
CA GLU A 27 16.55 -1.45 7.62
C GLU A 27 17.26 -2.80 7.79
N GLY A 28 17.46 -3.51 6.68
CA GLY A 28 18.12 -4.82 6.66
C GLY A 28 17.25 -6.00 7.08
N VAL A 29 15.96 -5.80 7.37
CA VAL A 29 15.01 -6.89 7.65
C VAL A 29 14.28 -7.27 6.36
N GLU A 30 14.38 -8.54 5.99
CA GLU A 30 13.61 -9.09 4.87
C GLU A 30 12.13 -9.21 5.23
N GLU A 31 11.26 -9.07 4.22
CA GLU A 31 9.81 -9.16 4.40
C GLU A 31 9.32 -10.62 4.50
N GLU A 32 9.83 -11.34 5.50
CA GLU A 32 9.54 -12.74 5.75
C GLU A 32 9.01 -12.99 7.17
N ASN A 33 8.67 -14.25 7.47
CA ASN A 33 8.31 -14.68 8.81
C ASN A 33 9.40 -14.31 9.84
N PRO A 34 9.05 -13.81 11.04
CA PRO A 34 7.71 -13.45 11.51
C PRO A 34 7.25 -12.04 11.05
N TYR A 35 5.96 -11.91 10.74
CA TYR A 35 5.35 -10.62 10.42
C TYR A 35 5.01 -9.87 11.71
N SER A 36 5.61 -8.69 11.89
CA SER A 36 5.60 -7.95 13.16
C SER A 36 4.70 -6.71 13.11
N PHE A 37 3.93 -6.48 14.17
CA PHE A 37 2.93 -5.42 14.28
C PHE A 37 2.97 -4.76 15.65
N GLU A 38 2.88 -3.44 15.67
CA GLU A 38 2.76 -2.66 16.89
C GLU A 38 1.98 -1.36 16.68
N PRO A 39 1.44 -0.72 17.73
CA PRO A 39 0.89 0.62 17.62
C PRO A 39 1.91 1.64 17.08
N TYR A 40 1.49 2.60 16.24
CA TYR A 40 2.39 3.67 15.75
C TYR A 40 3.04 4.49 16.89
N GLU A 41 2.37 4.59 18.04
CA GLU A 41 2.83 5.36 19.20
C GLU A 41 2.50 4.62 20.49
N GLY A 42 3.35 4.80 21.51
CA GLY A 42 3.11 4.21 22.83
C GLY A 42 3.05 2.69 22.79
N SER A 43 3.82 2.06 21.88
CA SER A 43 3.99 0.60 21.84
C SER A 43 4.44 0.11 23.22
N VAL A 44 3.73 -0.89 23.73
CA VAL A 44 4.05 -1.57 25.00
C VAL A 44 4.50 -3.00 24.74
N GLY A 45 4.67 -3.37 23.47
CA GLY A 45 4.98 -4.72 23.03
C GLY A 45 4.70 -4.90 21.54
N CYS A 46 5.22 -5.99 20.99
CA CYS A 46 5.13 -6.33 19.58
C CYS A 46 4.32 -7.62 19.41
N PHE A 47 3.31 -7.58 18.55
CA PHE A 47 2.62 -8.77 18.07
C PHE A 47 3.31 -9.30 16.82
N GLN A 48 3.60 -10.59 16.79
CA GLN A 48 4.19 -11.27 15.66
C GLN A 48 3.31 -12.44 15.24
N ILE A 49 3.21 -12.71 13.95
CA ILE A 49 2.53 -13.89 13.41
C ILE A 49 3.41 -14.55 12.37
N SER A 50 3.46 -15.88 12.40
CA SER A 50 4.14 -16.68 11.40
C SER A 50 3.21 -17.75 10.87
N CYS A 51 3.40 -18.12 9.60
CA CYS A 51 2.75 -19.26 8.98
C CYS A 51 3.78 -20.21 8.37
N TYR A 52 3.58 -21.50 8.59
CA TYR A 52 4.40 -22.56 8.02
C TYR A 52 3.50 -23.58 7.32
N PRO A 53 3.84 -24.05 6.11
CA PRO A 53 3.12 -25.14 5.48
C PRO A 53 3.14 -26.36 6.39
N ASP A 54 1.96 -26.81 6.82
CA ASP A 54 1.83 -28.01 7.64
C ASP A 54 0.55 -28.75 7.28
N GLY A 55 0.73 -29.82 6.52
CA GLY A 55 -0.36 -30.57 5.93
C GLY A 55 -0.96 -31.52 6.95
N LYS A 56 -2.15 -31.20 7.49
CA LYS A 56 -3.07 -32.20 8.10
C LYS A 56 -4.45 -31.73 8.58
N LEU A 57 -4.95 -30.54 8.23
CA LEU A 57 -6.38 -30.26 8.42
C LEU A 57 -7.14 -30.26 7.09
N PRO A 58 -8.19 -31.08 6.94
CA PRO A 58 -9.04 -31.02 5.76
C PRO A 58 -9.73 -29.66 5.65
N ASN A 59 -9.76 -29.11 4.44
CA ASN A 59 -10.62 -28.02 3.95
C ASN A 59 -11.00 -26.94 4.97
N GLY A 60 -10.13 -25.95 5.18
CA GLY A 60 -10.50 -24.71 5.88
C GLY A 60 -10.94 -24.89 7.34
N GLN A 61 -10.65 -26.03 7.96
CA GLN A 61 -10.85 -26.22 9.39
C GLN A 61 -9.73 -25.55 10.18
N ARG A 62 -10.07 -25.00 11.35
CA ARG A 62 -9.15 -24.38 12.30
C ARG A 62 -9.25 -25.08 13.65
N THR A 63 -8.12 -25.50 14.21
CA THR A 63 -8.08 -25.97 15.61
C THR A 63 -8.24 -24.80 16.57
N ALA A 64 -8.65 -25.07 17.81
CA ALA A 64 -8.65 -24.03 18.83
C ALA A 64 -7.22 -23.49 19.03
N TRP A 65 -7.11 -22.16 19.19
CA TRP A 65 -5.87 -21.52 19.56
C TRP A 65 -5.37 -22.05 20.91
N THR A 66 -4.19 -22.66 20.91
CA THR A 66 -3.51 -23.03 22.15
C THR A 66 -2.65 -21.87 22.60
N LYS A 67 -2.86 -21.43 23.84
CA LYS A 67 -2.08 -20.35 24.45
C LYS A 67 -1.06 -20.92 25.43
N LYS A 68 0.18 -20.43 25.36
CA LYS A 68 1.24 -20.68 26.34
C LYS A 68 1.91 -19.37 26.74
N ARG A 69 2.48 -19.35 27.94
CA ARG A 69 3.33 -18.26 28.42
C ARG A 69 4.77 -18.73 28.46
N MET A 70 5.68 -17.93 27.94
CA MET A 70 7.12 -18.18 27.91
C MET A 70 7.81 -16.88 28.30
N ASP A 71 8.28 -16.79 29.52
CA ASP A 71 8.98 -15.61 29.99
C ASP A 71 10.47 -15.93 30.11
N ASP A 72 11.31 -14.94 29.88
CA ASP A 72 12.72 -14.96 30.25
C ASP A 72 13.02 -13.79 31.22
N ASP A 73 14.30 -13.55 31.48
CA ASP A 73 14.75 -12.53 32.43
C ASP A 73 14.46 -11.09 31.95
N GLU A 74 14.27 -10.88 30.64
CA GLU A 74 14.10 -9.56 30.02
C GLU A 74 12.68 -9.33 29.48
N PHE A 75 12.01 -10.40 29.03
CA PHE A 75 10.75 -10.32 28.30
C PHE A 75 9.68 -11.29 28.81
N CYS A 76 8.43 -10.84 28.73
CA CYS A 76 7.27 -11.71 28.78
C CYS A 76 6.79 -12.05 27.36
N MET A 77 6.49 -13.32 27.08
CA MET A 77 5.91 -13.75 25.81
C MET A 77 4.62 -14.54 25.99
N HIS A 78 3.58 -14.12 25.27
CA HIS A 78 2.36 -14.92 25.08
C HIS A 78 2.42 -15.57 23.72
N LEU A 79 2.57 -16.90 23.71
CA LEU A 79 2.61 -17.72 22.51
C LEU A 79 1.22 -18.27 22.21
N TYR A 80 0.82 -18.18 20.95
CA TYR A 80 -0.43 -18.70 20.42
C TYR A 80 -0.10 -19.60 19.24
N PHE A 81 -0.67 -20.79 19.18
CA PHE A 81 -0.49 -21.64 18.02
C PHE A 81 -1.76 -22.43 17.70
N CYS A 82 -2.03 -22.57 16.41
CA CYS A 82 -3.10 -23.40 15.89
C CYS A 82 -2.72 -23.96 14.53
N MET A 83 -3.50 -24.94 14.09
CA MET A 83 -3.51 -25.42 12.72
C MET A 83 -4.73 -24.81 12.03
N TYR A 84 -4.58 -24.30 10.82
CA TYR A 84 -5.67 -23.81 9.99
C TYR A 84 -5.42 -24.19 8.53
N GLY A 85 -6.28 -25.05 7.98
CA GLY A 85 -6.15 -25.50 6.59
C GLY A 85 -4.82 -26.22 6.37
N ASP A 86 -4.03 -25.72 5.43
CA ASP A 86 -2.70 -26.22 5.11
C ASP A 86 -1.56 -25.49 5.85
N GLN A 87 -1.87 -24.69 6.88
CA GLN A 87 -0.91 -23.88 7.61
C GLN A 87 -0.89 -24.18 9.11
N ALA A 88 0.31 -24.26 9.68
CA ALA A 88 0.56 -24.04 11.09
C ALA A 88 0.79 -22.55 11.35
N LEU A 89 -0.01 -21.96 12.24
CA LEU A 89 0.08 -20.55 12.61
C LEU A 89 0.69 -20.41 14.00
N ILE A 90 1.65 -19.49 14.14
CA ILE A 90 2.31 -19.18 15.41
C ILE A 90 2.26 -17.67 15.65
N GLY A 91 1.41 -17.24 16.57
CA GLY A 91 1.34 -15.87 17.07
C GLY A 91 2.18 -15.69 18.32
N LYS A 92 2.84 -14.54 18.48
CA LYS A 92 3.59 -14.17 19.69
C LYS A 92 3.25 -12.74 20.05
N PHE A 93 3.05 -12.45 21.33
CA PHE A 93 3.06 -11.08 21.83
C PHE A 93 4.17 -10.93 22.85
N ILE A 94 5.14 -10.07 22.55
CA ILE A 94 6.39 -9.90 23.30
C ILE A 94 6.40 -8.50 23.92
N TYR A 95 6.69 -8.39 25.22
CA TYR A 95 6.83 -7.10 25.91
C TYR A 95 7.87 -7.19 27.03
N ASP A 96 8.39 -6.04 27.43
CA ASP A 96 9.38 -5.88 28.50
C ASP A 96 8.85 -6.40 29.85
N LYS A 97 9.70 -7.12 30.61
CA LYS A 97 9.35 -7.69 31.92
C LYS A 97 8.86 -6.63 32.91
N GLY A 98 9.40 -5.41 32.87
CA GLY A 98 8.98 -4.28 33.70
C GLY A 98 7.55 -3.79 33.43
N LEU A 99 6.93 -4.22 32.34
CA LEU A 99 5.52 -3.95 32.02
C LEU A 99 4.58 -5.10 32.44
N GLU A 100 5.09 -6.10 33.16
CA GLU A 100 4.28 -7.15 33.77
C GLU A 100 3.27 -6.51 34.74
N ASN A 101 1.97 -6.65 34.42
CA ASN A 101 0.81 -6.00 35.07
C ASN A 101 0.42 -4.60 34.57
N ASP A 102 1.06 -4.06 33.53
CA ASP A 102 0.59 -2.82 32.91
C ASP A 102 -0.79 -3.05 32.25
N SER A 103 -1.77 -2.21 32.61
CA SER A 103 -3.13 -2.28 32.06
C SER A 103 -3.18 -2.14 30.52
N ARG A 104 -2.20 -1.47 29.92
CA ARG A 104 -2.05 -1.33 28.46
C ARG A 104 -1.71 -2.66 27.82
N VAL A 105 -0.86 -3.47 28.46
CA VAL A 105 -0.52 -4.83 28.00
C VAL A 105 -1.76 -5.71 27.98
N VAL A 106 -2.59 -5.67 29.04
CA VAL A 106 -3.85 -6.44 29.09
C VAL A 106 -4.79 -6.05 27.94
N LYS A 107 -4.91 -4.75 27.64
CA LYS A 107 -5.69 -4.26 26.50
C LYS A 107 -5.12 -4.76 25.17
N GLN A 108 -3.80 -4.68 24.97
CA GLN A 108 -3.17 -5.18 23.74
C GLN A 108 -3.35 -6.70 23.57
N LEU A 109 -3.27 -7.48 24.65
CA LEU A 109 -3.53 -8.92 24.60
C LEU A 109 -4.97 -9.26 24.18
N SER A 110 -5.95 -8.44 24.59
CA SER A 110 -7.33 -8.57 24.09
C SER A 110 -7.41 -8.30 22.59
N VAL A 111 -6.75 -7.24 22.12
CA VAL A 111 -6.69 -6.90 20.69
C VAL A 111 -6.00 -8.01 19.89
N VAL A 112 -4.89 -8.56 20.39
CA VAL A 112 -4.21 -9.71 19.78
C VAL A 112 -5.16 -10.89 19.61
N ASN A 113 -5.99 -11.19 20.61
CA ASN A 113 -6.99 -12.25 20.48
C ASN A 113 -7.98 -11.96 19.36
N ASP A 114 -8.49 -10.72 19.25
CA ASP A 114 -9.41 -10.34 18.17
C ASP A 114 -8.75 -10.48 16.78
N VAL A 115 -7.47 -10.09 16.65
CA VAL A 115 -6.68 -10.27 15.43
C VAL A 115 -6.55 -11.75 15.09
N LEU A 116 -6.15 -12.60 16.04
CA LEU A 116 -6.00 -14.05 15.84
C LEU A 116 -7.32 -14.73 15.43
N GLN A 117 -8.46 -14.28 15.98
CA GLN A 117 -9.76 -14.82 15.60
C GLN A 117 -10.17 -14.42 14.18
N SER A 118 -9.68 -13.28 13.70
CA SER A 118 -10.00 -12.74 12.37
C SER A 118 -9.23 -13.38 11.22
N ILE A 119 -8.19 -14.19 11.51
CA ILE A 119 -7.37 -14.82 10.48
C ILE A 119 -8.24 -15.73 9.61
N ILE A 120 -8.04 -15.69 8.29
CA ILE A 120 -8.63 -16.57 7.29
C ILE A 120 -7.50 -17.07 6.37
N ILE A 121 -7.44 -18.39 6.15
CA ILE A 121 -6.51 -18.97 5.17
C ILE A 121 -7.10 -18.85 3.77
N VAL A 122 -6.30 -18.32 2.85
CA VAL A 122 -6.65 -18.21 1.44
C VAL A 122 -6.42 -19.57 0.77
N PRO A 123 -7.41 -20.11 0.02
CA PRO A 123 -7.24 -21.32 -0.78
C PRO A 123 -6.02 -21.22 -1.71
N SER A 124 -5.30 -22.32 -1.91
CA SER A 124 -4.01 -22.29 -2.63
C SER A 124 -4.13 -21.76 -4.05
N GLU A 125 -5.26 -22.02 -4.70
CA GLU A 125 -5.62 -21.55 -6.05
C GLU A 125 -5.89 -20.04 -6.12
N GLU A 126 -6.19 -19.38 -5.00
CA GLU A 126 -6.50 -17.94 -4.93
C GLU A 126 -5.34 -17.09 -4.40
N ARG A 127 -4.27 -17.70 -3.86
CA ARG A 127 -3.14 -16.97 -3.22
C ARG A 127 -2.47 -15.96 -4.14
N THR A 128 -2.26 -16.32 -5.41
CA THR A 128 -1.68 -15.41 -6.40
C THR A 128 -2.53 -14.16 -6.58
N LEU A 129 -3.86 -14.31 -6.58
CA LEU A 129 -4.77 -13.18 -6.68
C LEU A 129 -4.73 -12.34 -5.40
N ALA A 130 -4.76 -12.98 -4.22
CA ALA A 130 -4.67 -12.29 -2.93
C ALA A 130 -3.37 -11.47 -2.81
N SER A 131 -2.23 -12.05 -3.17
CA SER A 131 -0.93 -11.36 -3.20
C SER A 131 -0.90 -10.22 -4.23
N SER A 132 -1.59 -10.38 -5.37
CA SER A 132 -1.66 -9.32 -6.39
C SER A 132 -2.52 -8.15 -5.94
N LEU A 133 -3.63 -8.43 -5.25
CA LEU A 133 -4.50 -7.43 -4.64
C LEU A 133 -3.80 -6.68 -3.50
N GLU A 134 -3.02 -7.39 -2.69
CA GLU A 134 -2.20 -6.79 -1.63
C GLU A 134 -1.23 -5.74 -2.20
N LYS A 135 -0.49 -6.11 -3.25
CA LYS A 135 0.43 -5.19 -3.95
C LYS A 135 -0.30 -4.00 -4.56
N TYR A 136 -1.52 -4.22 -5.06
CA TYR A 136 -2.38 -3.14 -5.53
C TYR A 136 -2.81 -2.21 -4.39
N ASP A 137 -3.26 -2.73 -3.26
CA ASP A 137 -3.65 -1.91 -2.10
C ASP A 137 -2.46 -1.08 -1.59
N ARG A 138 -1.25 -1.65 -1.54
CA ARG A 138 -0.01 -0.90 -1.23
C ARG A 138 0.29 0.22 -2.24
N PHE A 139 0.05 -0.04 -3.53
CA PHE A 139 0.22 0.96 -4.58
C PHE A 139 -0.79 2.10 -4.41
N ILE A 140 -2.05 1.81 -4.11
CA ILE A 140 -3.10 2.81 -3.84
C ILE A 140 -2.79 3.61 -2.56
N GLY A 141 -2.37 2.96 -1.48
CA GLY A 141 -1.91 3.64 -0.26
C GLY A 141 -0.72 4.56 -0.53
N SER A 142 0.22 4.12 -1.38
CA SER A 142 1.37 4.94 -1.80
C SER A 142 0.97 6.14 -2.65
N LEU A 143 -0.01 5.97 -3.54
CA LEU A 143 -0.58 7.06 -4.33
C LEU A 143 -1.35 8.06 -3.44
N GLY A 144 -2.06 7.58 -2.43
CA GLY A 144 -2.70 8.42 -1.42
C GLY A 144 -1.68 9.26 -0.64
N ALA A 145 -0.59 8.65 -0.17
CA ALA A 145 0.48 9.33 0.55
C ALA A 145 1.21 10.36 -0.34
N ALA A 146 1.42 10.04 -1.61
CA ALA A 146 1.99 10.99 -2.57
C ALA A 146 1.09 12.22 -2.77
N ASN A 147 -0.23 12.04 -2.83
CA ASN A 147 -1.16 13.16 -2.89
C ASN A 147 -1.19 13.97 -1.59
N ASP A 148 -1.12 13.33 -0.42
CA ASP A 148 -1.03 14.01 0.87
C ASP A 148 0.23 14.92 0.97
N LEU A 149 1.38 14.41 0.51
CA LEU A 149 2.60 15.21 0.38
C LEU A 149 2.46 16.34 -0.65
N LEU A 150 1.79 16.08 -1.79
CA LEU A 150 1.56 17.09 -2.82
C LEU A 150 0.72 18.26 -2.29
N TYR A 151 -0.36 17.97 -1.57
CA TYR A 151 -1.18 19.02 -0.95
C TYR A 151 -0.40 19.80 0.10
N SER A 152 0.39 19.13 0.94
CA SER A 152 1.27 19.79 1.89
C SER A 152 2.29 20.71 1.20
N ALA A 153 2.87 20.28 0.07
CA ALA A 153 3.79 21.09 -0.72
C ALA A 153 3.09 22.30 -1.39
N ILE A 154 1.85 22.13 -1.84
CA ILE A 154 1.03 23.24 -2.39
C ILE A 154 0.74 24.27 -1.30
N ASP A 155 0.26 23.84 -0.13
CA ASP A 155 -0.09 24.71 0.98
C ASP A 155 1.10 25.52 1.50
N SER A 156 2.29 24.91 1.48
CA SER A 156 3.54 25.56 1.91
C SER A 156 4.23 26.38 0.82
N GLY A 157 3.77 26.32 -0.44
CA GLY A 157 4.43 26.98 -1.56
C GLY A 157 5.77 26.36 -1.94
N SER A 158 5.99 25.07 -1.65
CA SER A 158 7.23 24.34 -1.90
C SER A 158 7.34 23.91 -3.37
N PHE A 159 7.67 24.84 -4.27
CA PHE A 159 7.64 24.59 -5.73
C PHE A 159 8.50 23.40 -6.20
N PHE A 160 9.65 23.15 -5.58
CA PHE A 160 10.48 21.98 -5.89
C PHE A 160 9.76 20.67 -5.57
N GLU A 161 9.13 20.60 -4.41
CA GLU A 161 8.39 19.42 -3.96
C GLU A 161 7.16 19.19 -4.83
N ILE A 162 6.43 20.26 -5.19
CA ILE A 162 5.30 20.16 -6.14
C ILE A 162 5.77 19.53 -7.45
N VAL A 163 6.86 20.03 -8.06
CA VAL A 163 7.40 19.48 -9.30
C VAL A 163 7.81 18.00 -9.16
N ALA A 164 8.49 17.65 -8.08
CA ALA A 164 8.96 16.29 -7.84
C ALA A 164 7.79 15.32 -7.62
N ILE A 165 6.87 15.65 -6.72
CA ILE A 165 5.75 14.79 -6.32
C ILE A 165 4.73 14.69 -7.45
N SER A 166 4.38 15.79 -8.12
CA SER A 166 3.47 15.74 -9.28
C SER A 166 3.97 14.80 -10.37
N ALA A 167 5.28 14.77 -10.64
CA ALA A 167 5.85 13.84 -11.61
C ALA A 167 5.64 12.37 -11.18
N SER A 168 5.85 12.04 -9.91
CA SER A 168 5.58 10.71 -9.37
C SER A 168 4.09 10.34 -9.41
N VAL A 169 3.19 11.28 -9.10
CA VAL A 169 1.74 11.07 -9.16
C VAL A 169 1.27 10.86 -10.61
N ILE A 170 1.79 11.62 -11.58
CA ILE A 170 1.52 11.44 -13.01
C ILE A 170 1.93 10.03 -13.47
N ASP A 171 3.15 9.60 -13.14
CA ASP A 171 3.65 8.26 -13.47
C ASP A 171 2.77 7.16 -12.86
N ALA A 172 2.36 7.32 -11.60
CA ALA A 172 1.46 6.39 -10.91
C ALA A 172 0.07 6.32 -11.56
N TYR A 173 -0.55 7.44 -11.92
CA TYR A 173 -1.83 7.45 -12.62
C TYR A 173 -1.75 6.75 -13.98
N LEU A 174 -0.66 6.93 -14.73
CA LEU A 174 -0.46 6.24 -16.00
C LEU A 174 -0.23 4.74 -15.83
N ARG A 175 0.51 4.31 -14.80
CA ARG A 175 0.69 2.89 -14.45
C ARG A 175 -0.64 2.23 -14.13
N LEU A 176 -1.47 2.87 -13.31
CA LEU A 176 -2.80 2.35 -12.99
C LEU A 176 -3.71 2.32 -14.22
N SER A 177 -3.68 3.37 -15.04
CA SER A 177 -4.40 3.42 -16.32
C SER A 177 -4.02 2.26 -17.24
N LEU A 178 -2.73 1.90 -17.31
CA LEU A 178 -2.24 0.77 -18.10
C LEU A 178 -2.79 -0.57 -17.60
N VAL A 179 -2.82 -0.78 -16.28
CA VAL A 179 -3.40 -1.98 -15.66
C VAL A 179 -4.89 -2.10 -16.02
N ILE A 180 -5.67 -1.03 -15.78
CA ILE A 180 -7.12 -1.02 -16.04
C ILE A 180 -7.40 -1.23 -17.52
N LYS A 181 -6.67 -0.52 -18.39
CA LYS A 181 -6.83 -0.62 -19.85
C LYS A 181 -6.64 -2.04 -20.34
N LYS A 182 -5.61 -2.74 -19.84
CA LYS A 182 -5.35 -4.14 -20.20
C LYS A 182 -6.39 -5.10 -19.64
N GLN A 183 -6.89 -4.86 -18.44
CA GLN A 183 -8.01 -5.64 -17.89
C GLN A 183 -9.27 -5.50 -18.77
N ILE A 184 -9.58 -4.28 -19.23
CA ILE A 184 -10.67 -4.00 -20.18
C ILE A 184 -10.46 -4.74 -21.50
N GLU A 185 -9.29 -4.61 -22.12
CA GLU A 185 -9.02 -5.18 -23.45
C GLU A 185 -9.00 -6.71 -23.45
N ASN A 186 -8.55 -7.33 -22.36
CA ASN A 186 -8.42 -8.78 -22.26
C ASN A 186 -9.56 -9.45 -21.48
N ALA A 187 -10.55 -8.69 -21.00
CA ALA A 187 -11.63 -9.17 -20.14
C ALA A 187 -11.13 -10.01 -18.94
N THR A 188 -10.06 -9.55 -18.29
CA THR A 188 -9.38 -10.29 -17.22
C THR A 188 -9.47 -9.60 -15.87
N ASN A 189 -9.34 -10.41 -14.82
CA ASN A 189 -9.15 -10.01 -13.44
C ASN A 189 -7.67 -9.81 -13.11
N ASP A 190 -6.75 -10.29 -13.94
CA ASP A 190 -5.33 -10.28 -13.63
C ASP A 190 -4.80 -8.85 -13.48
N ILE A 191 -3.97 -8.64 -12.47
CA ILE A 191 -3.30 -7.37 -12.20
C ILE A 191 -1.88 -7.50 -12.73
N GLU A 192 -1.52 -6.70 -13.73
CA GLU A 192 -0.17 -6.77 -14.30
C GLU A 192 0.85 -6.06 -13.38
N LEU A 193 1.39 -6.84 -12.44
CA LEU A 193 2.19 -6.36 -11.32
C LEU A 193 3.40 -5.53 -11.71
N LYS A 194 4.02 -5.76 -12.88
CA LYS A 194 5.18 -5.00 -13.35
C LYS A 194 4.97 -3.48 -13.43
N TYR A 195 3.70 -3.03 -13.49
CA TYR A 195 3.38 -1.61 -13.50
C TYR A 195 3.24 -1.02 -12.10
N ILE A 196 2.87 -1.80 -11.09
CA ILE A 196 2.47 -1.30 -9.76
C ILE A 196 3.36 -1.80 -8.62
N TYR A 197 4.24 -2.77 -8.88
CA TYR A 197 5.14 -3.36 -7.91
C TYR A 197 6.52 -3.58 -8.53
N GLN A 198 7.56 -3.36 -7.72
CA GLN A 198 8.95 -3.63 -8.04
C GLN A 198 9.64 -4.10 -6.76
N ALA A 199 10.23 -5.29 -6.77
CA ALA A 199 11.05 -5.74 -5.65
C ALA A 199 12.43 -5.03 -5.65
N ASP A 200 13.10 -4.99 -4.50
CA ASP A 200 14.36 -4.25 -4.31
C ASP A 200 15.47 -4.63 -5.31
N ASN A 201 15.50 -5.90 -5.71
CA ASN A 201 16.51 -6.44 -6.62
C ASN A 201 16.06 -6.45 -8.10
N GLU A 202 14.88 -5.93 -8.42
CA GLU A 202 14.34 -5.91 -9.77
C GLU A 202 14.65 -4.61 -10.51
N LYS A 203 14.93 -4.72 -11.81
CA LYS A 203 15.05 -3.55 -12.68
C LYS A 203 13.66 -2.98 -12.97
N GLY A 204 13.36 -1.83 -12.37
CA GLY A 204 12.13 -1.09 -12.61
C GLY A 204 11.94 -0.60 -14.03
N LEU A 205 10.68 -0.35 -14.40
CA LEU A 205 10.34 0.35 -15.64
C LEU A 205 10.66 1.85 -15.49
N LEU A 206 11.48 2.37 -16.41
CA LEU A 206 11.72 3.80 -16.53
C LEU A 206 10.43 4.55 -16.86
N GLU A 207 10.27 5.75 -16.32
CA GLU A 207 9.15 6.67 -16.57
C GLU A 207 8.91 6.91 -18.07
N SER A 208 9.97 7.05 -18.87
CA SER A 208 9.86 7.19 -20.33
C SER A 208 9.21 5.97 -21.00
N HIS A 209 9.42 4.76 -20.48
CA HIS A 209 8.75 3.56 -20.96
C HIS A 209 7.27 3.56 -20.59
N ILE A 210 6.90 4.09 -19.41
CA ILE A 210 5.49 4.23 -19.01
C ILE A 210 4.76 5.19 -19.97
N TYR A 211 5.36 6.33 -20.30
CA TYR A 211 4.79 7.27 -21.29
C TYR A 211 4.62 6.62 -22.66
N GLN A 212 5.62 5.86 -23.11
CA GLN A 212 5.56 5.15 -24.38
C GLN A 212 4.47 4.06 -24.37
N HIS A 213 4.34 3.31 -23.29
CA HIS A 213 3.28 2.32 -23.14
C HIS A 213 1.89 2.97 -23.14
N ALA A 214 1.73 4.11 -22.46
CA ALA A 214 0.45 4.81 -22.37
C ALA A 214 -0.03 5.31 -23.74
N ILE A 215 0.87 5.87 -24.57
CA ILE A 215 0.48 6.28 -25.93
C ILE A 215 0.21 5.09 -26.85
N ASN A 216 1.01 4.01 -26.73
CA ASN A 216 0.79 2.80 -27.52
C ASN A 216 -0.56 2.14 -27.19
N ALA A 217 -0.96 2.17 -25.92
CA ALA A 217 -2.25 1.70 -25.43
C ALA A 217 -3.41 2.70 -25.69
N LYS A 218 -3.13 3.83 -26.37
CA LYS A 218 -4.09 4.90 -26.67
C LYS A 218 -4.78 5.47 -25.42
N ILE A 219 -4.11 5.44 -24.27
CA ILE A 219 -4.56 6.06 -23.02
C ILE A 219 -4.37 7.57 -23.10
N ILE A 220 -3.24 8.00 -23.68
CA ILE A 220 -2.92 9.39 -23.95
C ILE A 220 -2.78 9.63 -25.46
N ASN A 221 -3.04 10.86 -25.90
CA ASN A 221 -2.85 11.27 -27.29
C ASN A 221 -1.42 11.81 -27.52
N GLN A 222 -1.08 12.08 -28.79
CA GLN A 222 0.24 12.58 -29.17
C GLN A 222 0.58 13.95 -28.55
N SER A 223 -0.41 14.83 -28.34
CA SER A 223 -0.21 16.14 -27.70
C SER A 223 0.24 15.95 -26.26
N LEU A 224 -0.55 15.21 -25.46
CA LEU A 224 -0.26 14.98 -24.06
C LEU A 224 1.05 14.20 -23.87
N HIS A 225 1.36 13.25 -24.74
CA HIS A 225 2.65 12.57 -24.72
C HIS A 225 3.84 13.53 -24.97
N GLY A 226 3.69 14.48 -25.89
CA GLY A 226 4.65 15.57 -26.08
C GLY A 226 4.83 16.42 -24.83
N GLU A 227 3.71 16.85 -24.22
CA GLU A 227 3.72 17.66 -22.99
C GLU A 227 4.41 16.94 -21.82
N LEU A 228 4.15 15.65 -21.63
CA LEU A 228 4.78 14.82 -20.61
C LEU A 228 6.30 14.69 -20.81
N LYS A 229 6.74 14.51 -22.07
CA LYS A 229 8.17 14.46 -22.41
C LYS A 229 8.86 15.80 -22.14
N ASP A 230 8.21 16.90 -22.45
CA ASP A 230 8.73 18.24 -22.16
C ASP A 230 8.83 18.49 -20.66
N LEU A 231 7.81 18.09 -19.88
CA LEU A 231 7.86 18.15 -18.43
C LEU A 231 9.00 17.30 -17.87
N TYR A 232 9.19 16.06 -18.34
CA TYR A 232 10.31 15.21 -17.90
C TYR A 232 11.67 15.92 -18.06
N LEU A 233 11.91 16.56 -19.21
CA LEU A 233 13.14 17.33 -19.45
C LEU A 233 13.23 18.56 -18.53
N LEU A 234 12.10 19.22 -18.28
CA LEU A 234 12.00 20.38 -17.41
C LEU A 234 12.27 20.03 -15.94
N ARG A 235 11.70 18.94 -15.41
CA ARG A 235 12.04 18.41 -14.07
C ARG A 235 13.53 18.20 -13.95
N ASN A 236 14.16 17.54 -14.92
CA ASN A 236 15.60 17.28 -14.85
C ASN A 236 16.42 18.58 -14.84
N ARG A 237 15.87 19.68 -15.38
CA ARG A 237 16.49 21.00 -15.25
C ARG A 237 16.24 21.61 -13.87
N VAL A 238 15.01 21.56 -13.37
CA VAL A 238 14.65 22.06 -12.03
C VAL A 238 15.39 21.28 -10.93
N ILE A 239 15.30 19.96 -10.88
CA ILE A 239 15.85 19.15 -9.79
C ILE A 239 17.38 19.10 -9.82
N HIS A 240 17.98 18.83 -10.98
CA HIS A 240 19.42 18.56 -11.05
C HIS A 240 20.27 19.75 -11.49
N ARG A 241 19.66 20.76 -12.13
CA ARG A 241 20.42 21.85 -12.77
C ARG A 241 19.94 23.24 -12.37
N TYR A 242 19.05 23.39 -11.38
CA TYR A 242 18.52 24.70 -11.00
C TYR A 242 19.63 25.71 -10.74
N VAL A 243 20.59 25.37 -9.88
CA VAL A 243 21.73 26.23 -9.49
C VAL A 243 22.56 26.69 -10.70
N ILE A 244 22.73 25.84 -11.71
CA ILE A 244 23.54 26.11 -12.90
C ILE A 244 22.69 26.49 -14.13
N SER A 245 21.41 26.81 -13.92
CA SER A 245 20.48 27.20 -14.97
C SER A 245 19.98 28.63 -14.73
N ASN A 246 19.38 29.22 -15.76
CA ASN A 246 18.75 30.55 -15.64
C ASN A 246 17.32 30.49 -15.07
N ILE A 247 16.89 29.35 -14.53
CA ILE A 247 15.56 29.23 -13.91
C ILE A 247 15.55 30.10 -12.65
N LYS A 248 14.61 31.04 -12.59
CA LYS A 248 14.35 31.87 -11.42
C LYS A 248 13.24 31.25 -10.59
N THR A 249 13.14 31.66 -9.32
CA THR A 249 12.06 31.22 -8.43
C THR A 249 10.68 31.55 -8.97
N ILE A 250 10.51 32.68 -9.67
CA ILE A 250 9.23 33.02 -10.31
C ILE A 250 8.86 32.04 -11.44
N ASP A 251 9.86 31.50 -12.14
CA ASP A 251 9.62 30.48 -13.16
C ASP A 251 9.13 29.19 -12.50
N LEU A 252 9.63 28.85 -11.30
CA LEU A 252 9.20 27.67 -10.57
C LEU A 252 7.70 27.68 -10.25
N ALA A 253 7.13 28.84 -9.91
CA ALA A 253 5.68 28.96 -9.67
C ALA A 253 4.86 28.64 -10.92
N MET A 254 5.31 29.09 -12.09
CA MET A 254 4.66 28.77 -13.36
C MET A 254 4.86 27.30 -13.75
N ILE A 255 6.06 26.77 -13.51
CA ILE A 255 6.38 25.36 -13.79
C ILE A 255 5.54 24.45 -12.90
N SER A 256 5.45 24.72 -11.60
CA SER A 256 4.62 23.93 -10.68
C SER A 256 3.15 23.98 -11.06
N GLY A 257 2.64 25.14 -11.50
CA GLY A 257 1.27 25.26 -12.04
C GLY A 257 1.01 24.32 -13.22
N ARG A 258 1.97 24.22 -14.16
CA ARG A 258 1.89 23.27 -15.29
C ARG A 258 1.89 21.81 -14.84
N TYR A 259 2.67 21.47 -13.82
CA TYR A 259 2.66 20.12 -13.25
C TYR A 259 1.31 19.77 -12.66
N ILE A 260 0.71 20.66 -11.86
CA ILE A 260 -0.63 20.47 -11.29
C ILE A 260 -1.67 20.28 -12.39
N GLU A 261 -1.64 21.11 -13.44
CA GLU A 261 -2.57 21.00 -14.57
C GLU A 261 -2.46 19.63 -15.27
N ILE A 262 -1.24 19.15 -15.54
CA ILE A 262 -1.03 17.86 -16.20
C ILE A 262 -1.39 16.69 -15.27
N THR A 263 -1.09 16.79 -13.98
CA THR A 263 -1.55 15.82 -12.98
C THR A 263 -3.07 15.66 -13.05
N GLU A 264 -3.82 16.76 -13.10
CA GLU A 264 -5.28 16.72 -13.18
C GLU A 264 -5.78 16.15 -14.52
N LYS A 265 -5.17 16.53 -15.66
CA LYS A 265 -5.51 15.94 -16.97
C LYS A 265 -5.35 14.41 -16.97
N VAL A 266 -4.25 13.91 -16.41
CA VAL A 266 -3.99 12.46 -16.34
C VAL A 266 -4.94 11.78 -15.34
N ARG A 267 -5.26 12.43 -14.21
CA ARG A 267 -6.27 11.94 -13.25
C ARG A 267 -7.64 11.75 -13.89
N LEU A 268 -8.06 12.69 -14.74
CA LEU A 268 -9.35 12.60 -15.45
C LEU A 268 -9.38 11.44 -16.45
N ILE A 269 -8.27 11.19 -17.16
CA ILE A 269 -8.13 10.01 -18.05
C ILE A 269 -8.26 8.71 -17.25
N LEU A 270 -7.58 8.61 -16.10
CA LEU A 270 -7.70 7.46 -15.21
C LEU A 270 -9.15 7.28 -14.76
N ASN A 271 -9.79 8.34 -14.27
CA ASN A 271 -11.19 8.32 -13.84
C ASN A 271 -12.13 7.83 -14.95
N ASP A 272 -11.90 8.22 -16.21
CA ASP A 272 -12.70 7.72 -17.34
C ASP A 272 -12.53 6.21 -17.55
N LEU A 273 -11.31 5.68 -17.41
CA LEU A 273 -11.04 4.23 -17.48
C LEU A 273 -11.66 3.47 -16.31
N GLU A 274 -11.55 4.00 -15.09
CA GLU A 274 -12.20 3.43 -13.90
C GLU A 274 -13.71 3.35 -14.12
N ASN A 275 -14.33 4.45 -14.55
CA ASN A 275 -15.75 4.53 -14.86
C ASN A 275 -16.18 3.58 -15.99
N GLN A 276 -15.33 3.35 -17.00
CA GLN A 276 -15.57 2.33 -18.01
C GLN A 276 -15.57 0.93 -17.38
N GLN A 277 -14.56 0.58 -16.59
CA GLN A 277 -14.43 -0.74 -15.99
C GLN A 277 -15.56 -1.07 -14.99
N THR A 278 -16.14 -0.08 -14.29
CA THR A 278 -17.29 -0.31 -13.38
C THR A 278 -18.52 -0.93 -14.04
N LYS A 279 -18.62 -0.86 -15.37
CA LYS A 279 -19.72 -1.44 -16.15
C LYS A 279 -19.47 -2.90 -16.52
N GLU A 280 -18.23 -3.36 -16.36
CA GLU A 280 -17.78 -4.70 -16.73
C GLU A 280 -17.95 -5.70 -15.58
N LYS A 281 -17.89 -6.99 -15.90
CA LYS A 281 -17.96 -8.11 -14.92
C LYS A 281 -16.59 -8.69 -14.56
N PHE A 282 -15.53 -7.95 -14.84
CA PHE A 282 -14.14 -8.32 -14.61
C PHE A 282 -13.33 -7.08 -14.20
N GLY A 283 -12.08 -7.29 -13.79
CA GLY A 283 -11.16 -6.23 -13.39
C GLY A 283 -11.44 -5.68 -12.00
N LEU A 284 -10.57 -4.77 -11.58
CA LEU A 284 -10.55 -4.16 -10.24
C LEU A 284 -11.92 -3.55 -9.88
N TYR A 285 -12.41 -2.64 -10.72
CA TYR A 285 -13.63 -1.87 -10.44
C TYR A 285 -14.93 -2.54 -10.93
N GLY A 286 -14.83 -3.55 -11.80
CA GLY A 286 -16.00 -4.27 -12.34
C GLY A 286 -16.44 -5.43 -11.46
N LYS A 287 -15.49 -6.26 -11.00
CA LYS A 287 -15.80 -7.46 -10.19
C LYS A 287 -15.15 -7.45 -8.81
N MET A 288 -13.87 -7.10 -8.71
CA MET A 288 -13.10 -7.34 -7.47
C MET A 288 -13.53 -6.43 -6.33
N LEU A 289 -13.59 -5.13 -6.58
CA LEU A 289 -13.98 -4.12 -5.60
C LEU A 289 -15.51 -3.88 -5.61
N GLY A 290 -16.18 -4.27 -6.70
CA GLY A 290 -17.59 -4.01 -6.96
C GLY A 290 -17.89 -2.53 -7.23
N LYS A 291 -19.16 -2.22 -7.56
CA LYS A 291 -19.60 -0.82 -7.72
C LYS A 291 -19.53 -0.10 -6.37
N ALA A 292 -18.46 0.66 -6.15
CA ALA A 292 -18.36 1.57 -5.02
C ALA A 292 -19.38 2.71 -5.20
N SER A 293 -20.60 2.54 -4.72
CA SER A 293 -21.49 3.67 -4.52
C SER A 293 -20.98 4.47 -3.32
N VAL A 294 -20.53 5.69 -3.55
CA VAL A 294 -20.50 6.83 -2.61
C VAL A 294 -19.84 6.58 -1.25
N THR A 295 -18.67 7.21 -1.02
CA THR A 295 -18.03 7.50 0.29
C THR A 295 -18.39 6.53 1.42
N ASN A 296 -18.03 5.25 1.25
CA ASN A 296 -18.04 4.30 2.34
C ASN A 296 -16.97 4.75 3.35
N LYS A 297 -17.41 5.28 4.50
CA LYS A 297 -16.51 5.73 5.58
C LYS A 297 -15.45 4.68 5.92
N LYS A 298 -15.80 3.38 5.90
CA LYS A 298 -14.83 2.31 6.15
C LYS A 298 -13.76 2.19 5.07
N ALA A 299 -14.10 2.47 3.81
CA ALA A 299 -13.13 2.47 2.72
C ALA A 299 -12.19 3.68 2.83
N VAL A 300 -12.72 4.84 3.20
CA VAL A 300 -11.91 6.02 3.53
C VAL A 300 -10.98 5.69 4.69
N ASP A 301 -11.50 5.24 5.84
CA ASP A 301 -10.70 4.90 7.02
C ASP A 301 -9.59 3.87 6.73
N ARG A 302 -9.81 2.93 5.79
CA ARG A 302 -8.78 2.00 5.32
C ARG A 302 -7.70 2.70 4.53
N LEU A 303 -8.08 3.47 3.51
CA LEU A 303 -7.13 4.26 2.72
C LEU A 303 -6.28 5.18 3.61
N LEU A 304 -6.90 5.83 4.62
CA LEU A 304 -6.16 6.66 5.58
C LEU A 304 -5.12 5.87 6.36
N ALA A 305 -5.44 4.63 6.72
CA ALA A 305 -4.51 3.77 7.43
C ALA A 305 -3.38 3.28 6.51
N ASP A 306 -3.66 2.98 5.23
CA ASP A 306 -2.65 2.59 4.24
C ASP A 306 -1.72 3.77 3.90
N VAL A 307 -2.26 4.99 3.82
CA VAL A 307 -1.48 6.23 3.71
C VAL A 307 -0.57 6.39 4.92
N THR A 308 -1.10 6.19 6.13
CA THR A 308 -0.31 6.27 7.37
C THR A 308 0.80 5.20 7.42
N ASP A 309 0.50 3.98 6.98
CA ASP A 309 1.51 2.91 6.83
C ASP A 309 2.62 3.34 5.88
N LYS A 310 2.28 3.96 4.73
CA LYS A 310 3.28 4.41 3.77
C LYS A 310 4.15 5.54 4.32
N HIS A 311 3.56 6.52 5.01
CA HIS A 311 4.36 7.56 5.68
C HIS A 311 5.26 6.96 6.75
N ALA A 312 4.85 5.83 7.35
CA ALA A 312 5.46 5.25 8.53
C ALA A 312 5.58 6.22 9.73
N MET A 313 4.84 7.34 9.68
CA MET A 313 4.90 8.45 10.64
C MET A 313 3.50 9.07 10.77
N LYS A 314 2.93 9.05 11.98
CA LYS A 314 1.57 9.54 12.24
C LYS A 314 1.41 11.06 12.06
N HIS A 315 2.48 11.86 12.19
CA HIS A 315 2.40 13.33 12.10
C HIS A 315 2.21 13.86 10.68
N LEU A 316 2.44 13.05 9.66
CA LEU A 316 2.30 13.45 8.26
C LEU A 316 0.89 13.24 7.73
N SER A 317 0.10 12.31 8.27
CA SER A 317 -1.29 12.12 7.83
C SER A 317 -2.19 13.26 8.33
N LYS A 318 -2.15 14.40 7.63
CA LYS A 318 -3.05 15.56 7.83
C LYS A 318 -4.45 15.30 7.26
N ILE A 319 -4.90 14.06 7.29
CA ILE A 319 -6.26 13.75 6.86
C ILE A 319 -7.16 14.00 8.08
N ASN A 320 -7.54 15.27 8.20
CA ASN A 320 -8.42 15.81 9.22
C ASN A 320 -9.64 14.89 9.42
N THR A 321 -9.78 14.35 10.63
CA THR A 321 -11.06 13.83 11.15
C THR A 321 -12.08 14.95 11.30
#